data_AF-A0A959KR38-F1
#
_entry.id   AF-A0A959KR38-F1
#
_cell.length_a   1.000
_cell.length_b   1.000
_cell.length_c   1.000
_cell.angle_alpha   90.00
_cell.angle_beta   90.00
_cell.angle_gamma   90.00
#
_symmetry.space_group_name_H-M   'P 1'
#
loop_
_entity.id
_entity.type
_entity.pdbx_description
1 polymer ?
#
loop_
_entity_poly.entity_id
_entity_poly.type
_entity_poly.pdbx_seq_one_letter_code
_entity_poly.pdbx_strand_id
1 'polypeptide(L)'
;MSGSLKDQSIAALIWVFLDKVGSSTVNFIVTIILARLLTPEDFGLVAMVLIFFELSYSFVESGFSAALVREKNITEIDKSTTFIFNFISSIILYVLLFFAAPAIAA
;
A
#
# COMPACT_ATOMS: atom_id res chain seq x y z
N MET A 1 -3.02 35.44 -1.43
CA MET A 1 -4.06 34.88 -2.31
C MET A 1 -4.98 34.02 -1.46
N SER A 2 -6.05 34.60 -0.93
CA SER A 2 -7.10 33.91 -0.17
C SER A 2 -8.14 33.35 -1.14
N GLY A 3 -7.80 32.28 -1.87
CA GLY A 3 -8.81 31.42 -2.48
C GLY A 3 -9.60 30.76 -1.34
N SER A 4 -10.93 30.77 -1.43
CA SER A 4 -11.81 30.37 -0.33
C SER A 4 -11.45 28.95 0.14
N LEU A 5 -11.62 28.63 1.42
CA LEU A 5 -11.38 27.28 1.97
C LEU A 5 -12.10 26.18 1.16
N LYS A 6 -13.21 26.54 0.52
CA LYS A 6 -13.97 25.71 -0.40
C LYS A 6 -13.17 25.33 -1.65
N ASP A 7 -12.48 26.29 -2.28
CA ASP A 7 -11.67 26.05 -3.48
C ASP A 7 -10.47 25.15 -3.17
N GLN A 8 -9.81 25.37 -2.03
CA GLN A 8 -8.69 24.52 -1.57
C GLN A 8 -9.15 23.10 -1.24
N SER A 9 -10.32 22.96 -0.62
CA SER A 9 -10.91 21.67 -0.30
C SER A 9 -11.31 20.91 -1.57
N ILE A 10 -11.90 21.59 -2.56
CA ILE A 10 -12.22 20.99 -3.86
C ILE A 10 -10.95 20.54 -4.58
N ALA A 11 -9.91 21.36 -4.60
CA ALA A 11 -8.62 20.99 -5.21
C ALA A 11 -8.00 19.75 -4.51
N ALA A 12 -8.02 19.71 -3.17
CA ALA A 12 -7.54 18.56 -2.41
C ALA A 12 -8.37 17.28 -2.69
N LEU A 13 -9.70 17.41 -2.80
CA LEU A 13 -10.58 16.29 -3.15
C LEU A 13 -10.30 15.77 -4.56
N ILE A 14 -10.10 16.66 -5.53
CA ILE A 14 -9.73 16.26 -6.90
C ILE A 14 -8.38 15.54 -6.90
N TRP A 15 -7.41 16.03 -6.13
CA TRP A 15 -6.11 15.38 -5.99
C TRP A 15 -6.23 13.95 -5.44
N VAL A 16 -6.94 13.78 -4.32
CA VAL A 16 -7.15 12.45 -3.71
C VAL A 16 -7.97 11.54 -4.62
N PHE A 17 -8.94 12.09 -5.36
CA PHE A 17 -9.72 11.32 -6.32
C PHE A 17 -8.85 10.80 -7.47
N LEU A 18 -8.03 11.67 -8.07
CA LEU A 18 -7.13 11.28 -9.15
C LEU A 18 -6.08 10.27 -8.69
N ASP A 19 -5.54 10.42 -7.49
CA ASP A 19 -4.60 9.48 -6.89
C ASP A 19 -5.22 8.09 -6.71
N LYS A 20 -6.42 8.03 -6.10
CA LYS A 20 -7.13 6.76 -5.90
C LYS A 20 -7.57 6.11 -7.21
N VAL A 21 -8.21 6.88 -8.09
CA VAL A 21 -8.69 6.35 -9.38
C VAL A 21 -7.52 5.96 -10.27
N GLY A 22 -6.43 6.72 -10.29
CA GLY A 22 -5.21 6.40 -11.02
C GLY A 22 -4.64 5.07 -10.54
N SER A 23 -4.45 4.91 -9.23
CA SER A 23 -3.93 3.69 -8.62
C SER A 23 -4.84 2.48 -8.89
N SER A 24 -6.16 2.62 -8.71
CA SER A 24 -7.13 1.56 -8.99
C SER A 24 -7.18 1.20 -10.48
N THR A 25 -7.05 2.17 -11.38
CA THR A 25 -7.02 1.93 -12.83
C THR A 25 -5.79 1.12 -13.21
N VAL A 26 -4.63 1.46 -12.67
CA VAL A 26 -3.39 0.69 -12.90
C VAL A 26 -3.56 -0.74 -12.37
N ASN A 27 -4.06 -0.92 -11.15
CA ASN A 27 -4.30 -2.24 -10.57
C ASN A 27 -5.29 -3.07 -11.40
N PHE A 28 -6.36 -2.45 -11.89
CA PHE A 28 -7.34 -3.08 -12.77
C PHE A 28 -6.71 -3.57 -14.08
N ILE A 29 -5.89 -2.73 -14.72
CA ILE A 29 -5.17 -3.10 -15.95
C ILE A 29 -4.21 -4.26 -15.68
N VAL A 30 -3.42 -4.20 -14.60
CA VAL A 30 -2.52 -5.29 -14.20
C VAL A 30 -3.30 -6.58 -13.98
N THR A 31 -4.45 -6.52 -13.32
CA THR A 31 -5.31 -7.69 -13.07
C THR A 31 -5.84 -8.28 -14.39
N ILE A 32 -6.23 -7.46 -15.37
CA ILE A 32 -6.63 -7.94 -16.70
C ILE A 32 -5.46 -8.63 -17.41
N ILE A 33 -4.25 -8.06 -17.32
CA ILE A 33 -3.05 -8.65 -17.91
C ILE A 33 -2.77 -10.01 -17.27
N LEU A 34 -2.78 -10.09 -15.93
CA LEU A 34 -2.62 -11.34 -15.19
C LEU A 34 -3.70 -12.36 -15.53
N ALA A 35 -4.95 -11.92 -15.72
CA ALA A 35 -6.06 -12.76 -16.16
C ALA A 35 -5.88 -13.40 -17.54
N ARG A 36 -5.03 -12.82 -18.39
CA ARG A 36 -4.68 -13.41 -19.68
C ARG A 36 -3.42 -14.25 -19.65
N LEU A 37 -2.48 -13.95 -18.75
CA LEU A 37 -1.21 -14.70 -18.64
C LEU A 37 -1.33 -15.96 -17.78
N LEU A 38 -2.13 -15.91 -16.72
CA LEU A 38 -2.24 -16.99 -15.75
C LEU A 38 -3.30 -18.01 -16.17
N THR A 39 -3.06 -19.27 -15.85
CA THR A 39 -4.09 -20.30 -15.98
C THR A 39 -5.12 -20.15 -14.84
N PRO A 40 -6.35 -20.69 -14.98
CA PRO A 40 -7.34 -20.68 -13.91
C PRO A 40 -6.85 -21.31 -12.59
N GLU A 41 -5.90 -22.24 -12.66
CA GLU A 41 -5.31 -22.90 -11.50
C GLU A 41 -4.33 -21.97 -10.74
N ASP A 42 -3.54 -21.18 -11.47
CA ASP A 42 -2.58 -20.24 -10.88
C ASP A 42 -3.28 -19.06 -10.16
N PHE A 43 -4.52 -18.75 -10.55
CA PHE A 43 -5.31 -17.70 -9.91
C PHE A 43 -5.56 -17.96 -8.42
N GLY A 44 -5.75 -19.21 -8.03
CA GLY A 44 -5.92 -19.59 -6.63
C GLY A 44 -4.67 -19.30 -5.82
N LEU A 45 -3.49 -19.63 -6.36
CA LEU A 45 -2.21 -19.38 -5.71
C LEU A 45 -1.93 -17.88 -5.57
N VAL A 46 -2.18 -17.09 -6.62
CA VAL A 46 -2.04 -15.64 -6.57
C VAL A 46 -2.97 -15.02 -5.53
N ALA A 47 -4.23 -15.46 -5.46
CA ALA A 47 -5.18 -14.99 -4.46
C ALA A 47 -4.71 -15.30 -3.02
N MET A 48 -4.16 -16.50 -2.78
CA MET A 48 -3.61 -16.87 -1.48
C MET A 48 -2.43 -15.96 -1.08
N VAL A 49 -1.48 -15.74 -1.99
CA VAL A 49 -0.34 -14.86 -1.75
C VAL A 49 -0.80 -13.42 -1.50
N LEU A 50 -1.79 -12.94 -2.26
CA LEU A 50 -2.34 -11.59 -2.10
C LEU A 50 -2.95 -11.37 -0.71
N ILE A 51 -3.64 -12.35 -0.12
CA ILE A 51 -4.22 -12.20 1.23
C ILE A 51 -3.10 -11.94 2.27
N PHE A 52 -2.03 -12.74 2.25
CA PHE A 52 -0.92 -12.55 3.17
C PHE A 52 -0.13 -11.27 2.87
N PHE A 53 -0.01 -10.91 1.60
CA PHE A 53 0.60 -9.65 1.18
C PHE A 53 -0.19 -8.45 1.72
N GLU A 54 -1.51 -8.39 1.52
CA GLU A 54 -2.37 -7.29 1.97
C GLU A 54 -2.39 -7.16 3.49
N LEU A 55 -2.46 -8.29 4.22
CA LEU A 55 -2.33 -8.28 5.68
C LEU A 55 -1.00 -7.66 6.12
N SER A 56 0.11 -8.14 5.54
CA SER A 56 1.45 -7.64 5.86
C SER A 56 1.61 -6.17 5.49
N TYR A 57 1.10 -5.78 4.31
CA TYR A 57 1.11 -4.42 3.83
C TYR A 57 0.37 -3.49 4.79
N SER A 58 -0.81 -3.89 5.27
CA SER A 58 -1.55 -3.11 6.28
C SER A 58 -0.75 -2.92 7.58
N PHE A 59 0.05 -3.90 8.00
CA PHE A 59 0.95 -3.77 9.15
C PHE A 59 2.16 -2.90 8.87
N VAL A 60 2.70 -2.90 7.65
CA VAL A 60 3.83 -2.01 7.31
C VAL A 60 3.36 -0.57 7.18
N GLU A 61 2.21 -0.35 6.53
CA GLU A 61 1.71 1.00 6.26
C GLU A 61 1.18 1.67 7.53
N SER A 62 0.66 0.89 8.50
CA SER A 62 0.42 1.14 9.95
C SER A 62 -0.07 2.52 10.43
N GLY A 63 -0.33 3.48 9.55
CA GLY A 63 -0.71 4.85 9.89
C GLY A 63 0.45 5.83 10.12
N PHE A 64 1.73 5.42 10.01
CA PHE A 64 2.85 6.38 10.13
C PHE A 64 2.86 7.39 8.98
N SER A 65 2.62 6.94 7.75
CA SER A 65 2.46 7.82 6.58
C SER A 65 1.30 8.79 6.78
N ALA A 66 0.16 8.31 7.30
CA ALA A 66 -1.01 9.13 7.56
C ALA A 66 -0.81 10.13 8.72
N ALA A 67 -0.02 9.75 9.73
CA ALA A 67 0.35 10.62 10.84
C ALA A 67 1.31 11.73 10.37
N LEU A 68 2.32 11.38 9.57
CA LEU A 68 3.25 12.34 8.96
C LEU A 68 2.51 13.38 8.12
N VAL A 69 1.54 12.97 7.29
CA VAL A 69 0.76 13.92 6.47
C VAL A 69 -0.06 14.91 7.31
N ARG A 70 -0.41 14.55 8.55
CA ARG A 70 -1.15 15.42 9.49
C ARG A 70 -0.24 16.27 10.37
N GLU A 71 1.04 15.94 10.45
CA GLU A 71 2.03 16.64 11.27
C GLU A 71 2.43 17.96 10.61
N LYS A 72 2.39 19.05 11.37
CA LYS A 72 2.70 20.39 10.83
C LYS A 72 4.20 20.65 10.79
N ASN A 73 4.96 19.99 11.67
CA ASN A 73 6.41 20.17 11.79
C ASN A 73 7.12 18.83 11.63
N ILE A 74 7.33 18.43 10.37
CA ILE A 74 8.05 17.19 10.07
C ILE A 74 9.55 17.48 10.02
N THR A 75 10.33 16.75 10.80
CA THR A 75 11.80 16.76 10.71
C THR A 75 12.30 15.67 9.76
N GLU A 76 13.53 15.80 9.27
CA GLU A 76 14.18 14.75 8.47
C GLU A 76 14.37 13.44 9.25
N ILE A 77 14.46 13.53 10.59
CA ILE A 77 14.53 12.38 11.48
C ILE A 77 13.20 11.62 11.47
N ASP A 78 12.06 12.31 11.46
CA ASP A 78 10.73 11.67 11.44
C ASP A 78 10.48 10.89 10.14
N LYS A 79 10.89 11.49 9.01
CA LYS A 79 10.83 10.83 7.69
C LYS A 79 11.72 9.60 7.65
N SER A 80 12.98 9.75 8.07
CA SER A 80 13.96 8.67 8.06
C SER A 80 13.57 7.54 9.01
N THR A 81 13.02 7.86 10.17
CA THR A 81 12.55 6.88 11.16
C THR A 81 11.39 6.08 10.59
N THR A 82 10.41 6.74 9.96
CA THR A 82 9.27 6.04 9.32
C THR A 82 9.74 5.15 8.18
N PHE A 83 10.67 5.63 7.35
CA PHE A 83 11.26 4.83 6.28
C PHE A 83 11.96 3.57 6.82
N ILE A 84 12.87 3.74 7.79
CA ILE A 84 13.62 2.64 8.38
C ILE A 84 12.68 1.65 9.07
N PHE A 85 11.67 2.15 9.80
CA PHE A 85 10.67 1.32 10.47
C PHE A 85 9.89 0.46 9.45
N ASN A 86 9.36 1.07 8.39
CA ASN A 86 8.62 0.34 7.35
C ASN A 86 9.51 -0.66 6.63
N PHE A 87 10.77 -0.30 6.36
CA PHE A 87 11.74 -1.18 5.70
C PHE A 87 12.07 -2.41 6.57
N ILE A 88 12.41 -2.19 7.84
CA ILE A 88 12.71 -3.28 8.78
C ILE A 88 11.45 -4.15 9.00
N SER A 89 10.28 -3.54 9.16
CA SER A 89 9.02 -4.28 9.35
C SER A 89 8.69 -5.15 8.13
N SER A 90 8.93 -4.63 6.93
CA SER A 90 8.77 -5.39 5.68
C SER A 90 9.72 -6.59 5.62
N ILE A 91 10.98 -6.42 6.01
CA ILE A 91 11.96 -7.51 6.06
C ILE A 91 11.53 -8.58 7.08
N ILE A 92 11.12 -8.17 8.28
CA ILE A 92 10.67 -9.08 9.33
C ILE A 92 9.45 -9.89 8.85
N LEU A 93 8.43 -9.22 8.30
CA LEU A 93 7.23 -9.88 7.80
C LEU A 93 7.53 -10.81 6.63
N TYR A 94 8.41 -10.41 5.71
CA TYR A 94 8.87 -11.28 4.63
C TYR A 94 9.53 -12.56 5.17
N VAL A 95 10.47 -12.43 6.12
CA VAL A 95 11.17 -13.58 6.71
C VAL A 95 10.17 -14.50 7.43
N LEU A 96 9.24 -13.94 8.20
CA LEU A 96 8.20 -14.70 8.90
C LEU A 96 7.31 -15.47 7.91
N LEU A 97 6.80 -14.81 6.87
CA LEU A 97 5.98 -15.44 5.85
C LEU A 97 6.74 -16.51 5.07
N PHE A 98 8.01 -16.28 4.75
CA PHE A 98 8.84 -17.25 4.04
C PHE A 98 8.99 -18.56 4.83
N PHE A 99 9.26 -18.47 6.13
CA PHE A 99 9.33 -19.65 6.99
C PHE A 99 7.96 -20.25 7.31
N ALA A 100 6.89 -19.45 7.30
CA ALA A 100 5.52 -19.93 7.49
C ALA A 100 4.93 -20.56 6.22
N ALA A 101 5.45 -20.24 5.03
CA ALA A 101 4.89 -20.69 3.75
C ALA A 101 4.72 -22.22 3.64
N PRO A 102 5.67 -23.07 4.08
CA PRO A 102 5.47 -24.53 4.06
C PRO A 102 4.32 -24.99 4.96
N ALA A 103 4.09 -24.31 6.10
CA ALA A 103 3.00 -24.64 7.01
C ALA A 103 1.64 -24.11 6.52
N ILE A 104 1.64 -23.04 5.72
CA ILE A 104 0.43 -22.48 5.10
C ILE A 104 0.01 -23.30 3.87
N ALA A 105 0.99 -23.86 3.15
CA ALA A 105 0.76 -24.68 1.95
C ALA A 105 0.47 -26.16 2.27
N ALA A 106 0.74 -26.61 3.50
CA ALA A 106 0.45 -27.96 3.99
C ALA A 106 -1.01 -28.11 4.44
#